data_AF-A0AAC8QKY5-F1
#
_entry.id   AF-A0AAC8QKY5-F1
#
_cell.length_a   1.000
_cell.length_b   1.000
_cell.length_c   1.000
_cell.angle_alpha   90.00
_cell.angle_beta   90.00
_cell.angle_gamma   90.00
#
_symmetry.space_group_name_H-M   'P 1'
#
loop_
_entity.id
_entity.type
_entity.pdbx_description
1 polymer ?
#
loop_
_entity_poly.entity_id
_entity_poly.type
_entity_poly.pdbx_seq_one_letter_code
_entity_poly.pdbx_strand_id
1 'polypeptide(L)'
;MFRQLDNVTLQIREEPTATAMGKYEVLLAAKETGITVPVQVLEAAVQVDNSRLLLFLTDDTPFEEMLNIALIELNVGVKEILTLGGAYLTGSFADLHILANAVEFRFIGDTTWRVEIPAAPFMSLPFVGDPRGVSRPLALRHYIKITASPAPARADGGR
;
A
#
# COMPACT_ATOMS: atom_id res chain seq x y z
N MET A 1 15.15 -10.00 4.87
CA MET A 1 14.08 -11.01 4.77
C MET A 1 12.82 -10.34 5.26
N PHE A 2 11.71 -10.50 4.55
CA PHE A 2 10.50 -9.80 4.92
C PHE A 2 9.90 -10.40 6.21
N ARG A 3 9.35 -9.53 7.06
CA ARG A 3 8.78 -9.94 8.35
C ARG A 3 7.60 -9.07 8.72
N GLN A 4 6.49 -9.67 9.14
CA GLN A 4 5.37 -8.92 9.69
C GLN A 4 5.75 -8.26 11.02
N LEU A 5 5.27 -7.03 11.22
CA LEU A 5 5.41 -6.28 12.45
C LEU A 5 4.03 -6.01 13.03
N ASP A 6 3.80 -6.49 14.26
CA ASP A 6 2.56 -6.25 15.00
C ASP A 6 2.67 -5.06 15.96
N ASN A 7 3.84 -4.41 15.99
CA ASN A 7 4.16 -3.26 16.84
C ASN A 7 4.21 -1.94 16.06
N VAL A 8 3.60 -1.89 14.87
CA VAL A 8 3.40 -0.67 14.11
C VAL A 8 1.97 -0.21 14.34
N THR A 9 1.80 1.07 14.66
CA THR A 9 0.49 1.69 14.89
C THR A 9 0.44 3.06 14.25
N LEU A 10 -0.77 3.58 14.03
CA LEU A 10 -1.00 4.92 13.52
C LEU A 10 -1.54 5.83 14.62
N GLN A 11 -1.05 7.07 14.68
CA GLN A 11 -1.57 8.11 15.56
C GLN A 11 -2.01 9.31 14.74
N ILE A 12 -3.24 9.76 14.95
CA ILE A 12 -3.76 10.94 14.25
C ILE A 12 -2.97 12.19 14.62
N ARG A 13 -2.58 12.97 13.60
CA ARG A 13 -1.90 14.27 13.73
C ARG A 13 -2.73 15.40 13.15
N GLU A 14 -3.43 15.13 12.07
CA GLU A 14 -4.34 16.08 11.43
C GLU A 14 -5.63 15.34 11.08
N GLU A 15 -6.75 15.85 11.55
CA GLU A 15 -8.05 15.27 11.25
C GLU A 15 -8.39 15.45 9.77
N PRO A 16 -9.00 14.45 9.12
CA PRO A 16 -9.54 14.61 7.78
C PRO A 16 -10.60 15.72 7.77
N THR A 17 -10.58 16.52 6.71
CA THR A 17 -11.58 17.57 6.45
C THR A 17 -12.35 17.24 5.17
N ALA A 18 -13.43 17.96 4.88
CA ALA A 18 -14.21 17.76 3.67
C ALA A 18 -13.42 17.89 2.36
N THR A 19 -12.22 18.51 2.39
CA THR A 19 -11.40 18.76 1.20
C THR A 19 -9.98 18.21 1.31
N ALA A 20 -9.59 17.59 2.43
CA ALA A 20 -8.25 17.06 2.63
C ALA A 20 -8.27 15.78 3.47
N MET A 21 -7.47 14.81 3.06
CA MET A 21 -7.21 13.60 3.84
C MET A 21 -6.52 13.94 5.17
N GLY A 22 -6.79 13.14 6.19
CA GLY A 22 -6.10 13.24 7.48
C GLY A 22 -4.61 12.89 7.34
N LYS A 23 -3.83 13.25 8.36
CA LYS A 23 -2.43 12.81 8.47
C LYS A 23 -2.27 11.98 9.74
N TYR A 24 -1.72 10.80 9.56
CA TYR A 24 -1.50 9.84 10.62
C TYR A 24 -0.01 9.54 10.73
N GLU A 25 0.57 9.79 11.89
CA GLU A 25 1.96 9.44 12.16
C GLU A 25 2.11 7.94 12.38
N VAL A 26 3.16 7.38 11.77
CA VAL A 26 3.57 5.99 11.97
C VAL A 26 4.38 5.90 13.26
N LEU A 27 3.94 5.04 14.17
CA LEU A 27 4.66 4.70 15.39
C LEU A 27 5.22 3.29 15.25
N LEU A 28 6.50 3.10 15.61
CA LEU A 28 7.15 1.80 15.65
C LEU A 28 7.53 1.48 17.10
N ALA A 29 6.99 0.39 17.64
CA ALA A 29 7.13 0.03 19.05
C ALA A 29 6.77 1.19 20.00
N ALA A 30 5.65 1.87 19.72
CA ALA A 30 5.17 3.07 20.42
C ALA A 30 6.12 4.28 20.37
N LYS A 31 7.15 4.27 19.50
CA LYS A 31 8.01 5.41 19.25
C LYS A 31 7.59 6.12 17.97
N GLU A 32 7.46 7.43 18.08
CA GLU A 32 7.24 8.35 16.96
C GLU A 32 8.37 8.22 15.94
N THR A 33 8.01 8.03 14.67
CA THR A 33 8.97 7.98 13.56
C THR A 33 9.13 9.34 12.87
N GLY A 34 8.21 10.28 13.12
CA GLY A 34 8.12 11.55 12.39
C GLY A 34 7.57 11.42 10.97
N ILE A 35 7.11 10.23 10.57
CA ILE A 35 6.64 9.94 9.21
C ILE A 35 5.12 9.87 9.21
N THR A 36 4.47 10.66 8.35
CA THR A 36 3.01 10.70 8.22
C THR A 36 2.52 10.03 6.95
N VAL A 37 1.42 9.28 7.05
CA VAL A 37 0.68 8.67 5.94
C VAL A 37 -0.75 9.22 5.88
N PRO A 38 -1.42 9.21 4.71
CA PRO A 38 -2.69 9.91 4.52
C PRO A 38 -3.94 9.11 4.93
N VAL A 39 -3.78 7.95 5.59
CA VAL A 39 -4.84 6.93 5.71
C VAL A 39 -4.98 6.44 7.15
N GLN A 40 -6.21 6.15 7.57
CA GLN A 40 -6.59 5.94 8.96
C GLN A 40 -6.31 4.53 9.50
N VAL A 41 -6.54 3.48 8.72
CA VAL A 41 -6.50 2.09 9.21
C VAL A 41 -5.24 1.40 8.71
N LEU A 42 -4.53 0.72 9.62
CA LEU A 42 -3.38 -0.13 9.30
C LEU A 42 -3.81 -1.60 9.24
N GLU A 43 -3.85 -2.16 8.03
CA GLU A 43 -4.18 -3.57 7.81
C GLU A 43 -2.99 -4.48 8.12
N ALA A 44 -1.80 -4.08 7.69
CA ALA A 44 -0.57 -4.81 7.94
C ALA A 44 0.66 -3.92 7.82
N ALA A 45 1.69 -4.25 8.59
CA ALA A 45 3.03 -3.68 8.45
C ALA A 45 4.05 -4.80 8.21
N VAL A 46 4.87 -4.63 7.19
CA VAL A 46 5.90 -5.60 6.80
C VAL A 46 7.25 -4.91 6.77
N GLN A 47 8.18 -5.37 7.60
CA GLN A 47 9.57 -5.00 7.51
C GLN A 47 10.17 -5.62 6.25
N VAL A 48 10.71 -4.79 5.36
CA VAL A 48 11.39 -5.22 4.12
C VAL A 48 12.86 -5.52 4.45
N ASP A 49 13.48 -4.61 5.19
CA ASP A 49 14.84 -4.69 5.72
C ASP A 49 15.00 -3.81 6.98
N ASN A 50 16.23 -3.52 7.39
CA ASN A 50 16.52 -2.79 8.62
C ASN A 50 16.05 -1.33 8.61
N SER A 51 15.83 -0.72 7.44
CA SER A 51 15.46 0.70 7.32
C SER A 51 14.13 0.92 6.61
N ARG A 52 13.57 -0.09 5.95
CA ARG A 52 12.36 0.04 5.13
C ARG A 52 11.17 -0.76 5.67
N LEU A 53 10.02 -0.10 5.70
CA LEU A 53 8.72 -0.67 6.05
C LEU A 53 7.75 -0.55 4.89
N LEU A 54 7.00 -1.61 4.63
CA LEU A 54 5.88 -1.64 3.71
C LEU A 54 4.59 -1.67 4.53
N LEU A 55 3.76 -0.65 4.38
CA LEU A 55 2.48 -0.54 5.08
C LEU A 55 1.32 -0.77 4.12
N PHE A 56 0.32 -1.50 4.59
CA PHE A 56 -0.96 -1.72 3.92
C PHE A 56 -2.02 -0.96 4.71
N LEU A 57 -2.66 0.01 4.06
CA LEU A 57 -3.48 1.03 4.71
C LEU A 57 -4.83 1.13 4.03
N THR A 58 -5.92 1.15 4.79
CA THR A 58 -7.30 1.31 4.27
C THR A 58 -7.94 2.53 4.90
N ASP A 59 -8.83 3.19 4.15
CA ASP A 59 -9.63 4.27 4.70
C ASP A 59 -10.93 3.72 5.31
N ASP A 60 -11.45 4.40 6.32
CA ASP A 60 -12.72 4.04 6.98
C ASP A 60 -13.91 4.69 6.25
N THR A 61 -13.87 4.66 4.91
CA THR A 61 -14.91 5.24 4.05
C THR A 61 -15.89 4.18 3.60
N PRO A 62 -17.17 4.28 3.98
CA PRO A 62 -18.18 3.34 3.50
C PRO A 62 -18.32 3.47 1.98
N PHE A 63 -18.39 2.32 1.28
CA PHE A 63 -18.59 2.18 -0.18
C PHE A 63 -17.40 2.45 -1.10
N GLU A 64 -16.31 3.04 -0.61
CA GLU A 64 -15.06 3.19 -1.36
C GLU A 64 -13.95 2.38 -0.68
N GLU A 65 -13.70 1.17 -1.19
CA GLU A 65 -12.64 0.30 -0.66
C GLU A 65 -11.34 0.53 -1.44
N MET A 66 -10.46 1.35 -0.87
CA MET A 66 -9.12 1.62 -1.41
C MET A 66 -8.04 1.14 -0.44
N LEU A 67 -7.11 0.36 -0.97
CA LEU A 67 -5.90 -0.06 -0.27
C LEU A 67 -4.72 0.80 -0.71
N ASN A 68 -4.16 1.55 0.21
CA ASN A 68 -2.94 2.30 0.02
C ASN A 68 -1.74 1.46 0.50
N ILE A 69 -0.76 1.28 -0.38
CA ILE A 69 0.46 0.53 -0.12
C ILE A 69 1.60 1.54 -0.07
N ALA A 70 2.09 1.83 1.13
CA ALA A 70 3.13 2.82 1.37
C ALA A 70 4.47 2.15 1.66
N LEU A 71 5.50 2.47 0.87
CA LEU A 71 6.88 2.13 1.21
C LEU A 71 7.52 3.31 1.93
N ILE A 72 7.97 3.05 3.15
CA ILE A 72 8.59 4.02 4.05
C ILE A 72 10.04 3.62 4.27
N GLU A 73 10.92 4.61 4.28
CA GLU A 73 12.29 4.48 4.71
C GLU A 73 12.50 5.34 5.96
N LEU A 74 12.83 4.72 7.11
CA LEU A 74 12.78 5.34 8.44
C LEU A 74 13.60 6.63 8.56
N ASN A 75 14.68 6.77 7.79
CA ASN A 75 15.55 7.95 7.83
C ASN A 75 15.24 8.99 6.74
N VAL A 76 14.31 8.71 5.83
CA VAL A 76 14.02 9.54 4.65
C VAL A 76 12.55 9.96 4.59
N GLY A 77 11.64 9.12 5.08
CA GLY A 77 10.20 9.31 4.99
C GLY A 77 9.55 8.39 3.95
N VAL A 78 8.43 8.83 3.41
CA VAL A 78 7.65 8.07 2.41
C VAL A 78 8.40 8.06 1.07
N LYS A 79 8.68 6.88 0.54
CA LYS A 79 9.35 6.68 -0.75
C LYS A 79 8.39 6.59 -1.91
N GLU A 80 7.28 5.88 -1.72
CA GLU A 80 6.24 5.68 -2.73
C GLU A 80 4.95 5.26 -2.03
N ILE A 81 3.81 5.71 -2.56
CA ILE A 81 2.48 5.23 -2.18
C ILE A 81 1.78 4.78 -3.46
N LEU A 82 1.26 3.56 -3.45
CA LEU A 82 0.35 3.05 -4.47
C LEU A 82 -1.06 3.02 -3.89
N THR A 83 -2.06 3.28 -4.72
CA THR A 83 -3.46 3.07 -4.36
C THR A 83 -4.00 1.94 -5.22
N LEU A 84 -4.51 0.90 -4.59
CA LEU A 84 -5.19 -0.22 -5.20
C LEU A 84 -6.68 -0.11 -4.86
N GLY A 85 -7.53 0.06 -5.87
CA GLY A 85 -8.96 0.27 -5.67
C GLY A 85 -9.60 1.02 -6.83
N GLY A 86 -10.90 1.24 -6.73
CA GLY A 86 -11.65 2.01 -7.71
C GLY A 86 -13.13 2.08 -7.35
N ALA A 87 -13.84 3.04 -7.95
CA ALA A 87 -15.27 3.17 -7.75
C ALA A 87 -15.99 1.85 -8.10
N TYR A 88 -16.92 1.42 -7.23
CA TYR A 88 -17.73 0.20 -7.37
C TYR A 88 -16.98 -1.13 -7.24
N LEU A 89 -15.73 -1.12 -6.78
CA LEU A 89 -15.02 -2.35 -6.42
C LEU A 89 -15.09 -2.56 -4.91
N THR A 90 -15.67 -3.69 -4.51
CA THR A 90 -15.64 -4.17 -3.13
C THR A 90 -14.43 -5.09 -3.00
N GLY A 91 -13.45 -4.70 -2.21
CA GLY A 91 -12.30 -5.49 -1.83
C GLY A 91 -12.00 -5.43 -0.34
N SER A 92 -11.72 -6.59 0.26
CA SER A 92 -11.29 -6.70 1.66
C SER A 92 -9.87 -7.25 1.71
N PHE A 93 -9.02 -6.63 2.53
CA PHE A 93 -7.65 -7.10 2.70
C PHE A 93 -7.64 -8.46 3.41
N ALA A 94 -7.10 -9.49 2.76
CA ALA A 94 -7.11 -10.86 3.26
C ALA A 94 -5.92 -11.68 2.73
N ASP A 95 -5.72 -12.85 3.32
CA ASP A 95 -4.75 -13.88 2.89
C ASP A 95 -3.32 -13.34 2.68
N LEU A 96 -2.85 -12.55 3.64
CA LEU A 96 -1.50 -12.02 3.64
C LEU A 96 -0.48 -13.17 3.78
N HIS A 97 0.35 -13.34 2.76
CA HIS A 97 1.47 -14.27 2.74
C HIS A 97 2.79 -13.51 2.53
N ILE A 98 3.72 -13.69 3.48
CA ILE A 98 5.03 -13.06 3.42
C ILE A 98 6.05 -14.07 2.89
N LEU A 99 6.61 -13.77 1.73
CA LEU A 99 7.66 -14.54 1.09
C LEU A 99 9.03 -13.91 1.36
N ALA A 100 10.10 -14.57 0.92
CA ALA A 100 11.47 -14.09 1.18
C ALA A 100 11.76 -12.68 0.61
N ASN A 101 11.15 -12.35 -0.55
CA ASN A 101 11.39 -11.13 -1.33
C ASN A 101 10.11 -10.45 -1.83
N ALA A 102 8.94 -10.91 -1.37
CA ALA A 102 7.65 -10.41 -1.84
C ALA A 102 6.58 -10.60 -0.76
N VAL A 103 5.48 -9.89 -0.93
CA VAL A 103 4.25 -10.08 -0.16
C VAL A 103 3.12 -10.38 -1.13
N GLU A 104 2.33 -11.40 -0.81
CA GLU A 104 1.12 -11.74 -1.54
C GLU A 104 -0.11 -11.52 -0.66
N PHE A 105 -1.20 -11.06 -1.24
CA PHE A 105 -2.47 -10.83 -0.53
C PHE A 105 -3.64 -10.82 -1.51
N ARG A 106 -4.86 -10.89 -0.98
CA ARG A 106 -6.09 -10.63 -1.71
C ARG A 106 -6.69 -9.32 -1.25
N PHE A 107 -7.29 -8.60 -2.20
CA PHE A 107 -8.02 -7.38 -1.93
C PHE A 107 -9.32 -7.38 -2.74
N ILE A 108 -9.22 -7.25 -4.07
CA ILE A 108 -10.39 -7.23 -4.97
C ILE A 108 -10.62 -8.60 -5.61
N GLY A 109 -11.81 -9.16 -5.40
CA GLY A 109 -12.25 -10.43 -6.01
C GLY A 109 -11.38 -11.64 -5.65
N ASP A 110 -11.10 -12.49 -6.64
CA ASP A 110 -10.22 -13.65 -6.52
C ASP A 110 -8.78 -13.38 -7.01
N THR A 111 -8.43 -12.11 -7.20
CA THR A 111 -7.10 -11.71 -7.66
C THR A 111 -6.09 -11.78 -6.52
N THR A 112 -5.01 -12.54 -6.73
CA THR A 112 -3.84 -12.50 -5.86
C THR A 112 -2.92 -11.38 -6.31
N TRP A 113 -2.70 -10.43 -5.41
CA TRP A 113 -1.80 -9.30 -5.57
C TRP A 113 -0.45 -9.66 -5.01
N ARG A 114 0.60 -9.38 -5.77
CA ARG A 114 1.98 -9.63 -5.36
C ARG A 114 2.78 -8.35 -5.43
N VAL A 115 3.35 -7.97 -4.29
CA VAL A 115 4.21 -6.80 -4.13
C VAL A 115 5.65 -7.22 -3.91
N GLU A 116 6.53 -6.72 -4.75
CA GLU A 116 7.98 -6.90 -4.70
C GLU A 116 8.65 -5.55 -4.45
N ILE A 117 9.72 -5.55 -3.64
CA ILE A 117 10.53 -4.36 -3.39
C ILE A 117 11.92 -4.58 -3.99
N PRO A 118 12.20 -4.04 -5.20
CA PRO A 118 13.51 -4.14 -5.80
C PRO A 118 14.60 -3.48 -4.95
N ALA A 119 15.84 -3.96 -5.10
CA ALA A 119 17.00 -3.39 -4.40
C ALA A 119 17.33 -1.97 -4.86
N ALA A 120 17.01 -1.63 -6.11
CA ALA A 120 17.23 -0.31 -6.70
C ALA A 120 15.92 0.22 -7.31
N PRO A 121 15.71 1.55 -7.34
CA PRO A 121 14.55 2.12 -8.02
C PRO A 121 14.57 1.79 -9.51
N PHE A 122 13.39 1.60 -10.09
CA PHE A 122 13.21 1.41 -11.52
C PHE A 122 12.42 2.59 -12.11
N MET A 123 12.62 2.83 -13.40
CA MET A 123 11.82 3.79 -14.14
C MET A 123 10.63 3.06 -14.76
N SER A 124 9.43 3.61 -14.61
CA SER A 124 8.24 3.15 -15.31
C SER A 124 7.65 4.32 -16.08
N LEU A 125 7.08 4.05 -17.25
CA LEU A 125 6.31 5.06 -17.98
C LEU A 125 4.97 5.26 -17.25
N PRO A 126 4.48 6.51 -17.15
CA PRO A 126 3.16 6.74 -16.59
C PRO A 126 2.10 5.99 -17.41
N PHE A 127 1.16 5.35 -16.70
CA PHE A 127 0.05 4.55 -17.27
C PHE A 127 0.42 3.25 -17.99
N VAL A 128 1.69 2.80 -17.92
CA VAL A 128 2.14 1.55 -18.56
C VAL A 128 2.78 0.63 -17.53
N GLY A 129 2.34 -0.62 -17.48
CA GLY A 129 2.99 -1.71 -16.73
C GLY A 129 2.27 -2.15 -15.45
N ASP A 130 1.44 -1.29 -14.86
CA ASP A 130 0.68 -1.66 -13.66
C ASP A 130 -0.61 -2.43 -13.98
N PRO A 131 -1.02 -3.38 -13.12
CA PRO A 131 -2.33 -4.01 -13.23
C PRO A 131 -3.46 -3.00 -13.10
N ARG A 132 -4.62 -3.33 -13.68
CA ARG A 132 -5.84 -2.52 -13.56
C ARG A 132 -6.23 -2.32 -12.09
N GLY A 133 -6.67 -1.13 -11.74
CA GLY A 133 -7.04 -0.77 -10.37
C GLY A 133 -5.86 -0.26 -9.52
N VAL A 134 -4.64 -0.29 -10.05
CA VAL A 134 -3.49 0.36 -9.41
C VAL A 134 -3.33 1.77 -9.97
N SER A 135 -3.23 2.74 -9.06
CA SER A 135 -2.88 4.13 -9.34
C SER A 135 -1.65 4.51 -8.53
N ARG A 136 -0.76 5.30 -9.12
CA ARG A 136 0.43 5.83 -8.44
C ARG A 136 0.74 7.25 -8.93
N PRO A 137 1.34 8.10 -8.08
CA PRO A 137 1.70 9.45 -8.49
C PRO A 137 2.74 9.43 -9.62
N LEU A 138 2.72 10.49 -10.44
CA LEU A 138 3.70 10.70 -11.50
C LEU A 138 5.10 10.88 -10.86
N ALA A 139 5.95 9.86 -11.00
CA ALA A 139 7.31 9.87 -10.51
C ALA A 139 8.26 9.24 -11.53
N LEU A 140 9.49 9.72 -11.61
CA LEU A 140 10.51 9.13 -12.48
C LEU A 140 11.07 7.81 -11.91
N ARG A 141 11.01 7.65 -10.59
CA ARG A 141 11.59 6.52 -9.85
C ARG A 141 10.52 5.86 -9.01
N HIS A 142 10.33 4.57 -9.26
CA HIS A 142 9.45 3.70 -8.51
C HIS A 142 10.28 2.69 -7.72
N TYR A 143 9.77 2.30 -6.56
CA TYR A 143 10.38 1.41 -5.59
C TYR A 143 9.49 0.21 -5.27
N ILE A 144 8.21 0.25 -5.66
CA ILE A 144 7.25 -0.83 -5.45
C ILE A 144 6.84 -1.40 -6.80
N LYS A 145 7.10 -2.69 -6.99
CA LYS A 145 6.60 -3.45 -8.13
C LYS A 145 5.38 -4.25 -7.69
N ILE A 146 4.26 -4.07 -8.37
CA ILE A 146 3.02 -4.77 -8.08
C ILE A 146 2.56 -5.56 -9.30
N THR A 147 2.10 -6.78 -9.08
CA THR A 147 1.58 -7.67 -10.11
C THR A 147 0.29 -8.34 -9.62
N ALA A 148 -0.53 -8.79 -10.55
CA ALA A 148 -1.83 -9.40 -10.27
C ALA A 148 -1.97 -10.71 -11.04
N SER A 149 -2.41 -11.76 -10.36
CA SER A 149 -2.72 -13.06 -10.96
C SER A 149 -3.93 -13.70 -10.28
N PRO A 150 -5.00 -14.05 -11.03
CA PRO A 150 -5.26 -13.74 -12.44
C PRO A 150 -5.38 -12.23 -12.69
N ALA A 151 -5.51 -11.81 -13.95
CA ALA A 151 -5.72 -10.40 -14.26
C ALA A 151 -7.00 -9.86 -13.58
N PRO A 152 -7.01 -8.63 -13.04
CA PRO A 152 -8.18 -8.07 -12.39
C PRO A 152 -9.38 -8.01 -13.34
N ALA A 153 -10.57 -8.37 -12.84
CA ALA A 153 -11.82 -8.34 -13.59
C ALA A 153 -12.12 -6.92 -14.11
N ARG A 154 -12.73 -6.82 -15.30
CA ARG A 154 -13.25 -5.56 -15.83
C ARG A 154 -14.52 -5.13 -15.09
N ALA A 155 -14.83 -3.83 -15.16
CA ALA A 155 -16.07 -3.27 -14.61
C ALA A 155 -17.36 -3.85 -15.22
N ASP A 156 -17.28 -4.51 -16.38
CA ASP A 156 -18.37 -5.24 -17.05
C ASP A 156 -18.45 -6.73 -16.66
N GLY A 157 -17.63 -7.19 -15.70
CA GLY A 157 -17.54 -8.59 -15.29
C GLY A 157 -16.76 -9.50 -16.25
N GLY A 158 -16.22 -8.96 -17.34
CA GLY A 158 -15.38 -9.69 -18.29
C GLY A 158 -13.95 -9.88 -17.78
N ARG A 159 -13.35 -11.03 -18.12
CA ARG A 159 -11.92 -11.31 -17.92
C ARG A 159 -11.14 -11.02 -19.19
#